data_AF-A0A0H3HP49-F1
#
_entry.id   AF-A0A0H3HP49-F1
#
_cell.length_a   1.000
_cell.length_b   1.000
_cell.length_c   1.000
_cell.angle_alpha   90.00
_cell.angle_beta   90.00
_cell.angle_gamma   90.00
#
_symmetry.space_group_name_H-M   'P 1'
#
loop_
_entity.id
_entity.type
_entity.pdbx_description
1 polymer ?
#
loop_
_entity_poly.entity_id
_entity_poly.type
_entity_poly.pdbx_seq_one_letter_code
_entity_poly.pdbx_strand_id
1 'polypeptide(L)'
;MSTPTDISPPIALERDAVLDQAHVGDIKGAFGTIAHHDTAPRSGWWARVRTLLAILGPGLIVMVGDNDAGAFGTYTQAGQNYGTSLLWTLLLLVPVLFVNQEMVLRLGAVTGVGHARLIFERFGKFWGAFSVIDLFILNALTIVTEFIGITFVLDFFGVSKVAGVCIAAALTMAAVSTGDFRRFERFAVALCVLSLLLVPVLVSIHPPVHQMARDLFVPTWPAHAKRSDVMLLVIGIVGTTVAPWQLFFQQSYVIDKRITPRFIKYEKADLWIGIVLVMIGAIAMISFSAALYAGRPEAGGFTDAGGVIAGLAKYAGPTSAMLFAIALLDACIIGAAAVSLATAYAIGDVFRIRHSLHRGVSDAKGFYLVYFGIVAAAAALVLMPGSPLGLLTEAVQTLAGVLLPSATVFLLLLCNDRAVLGPWVNSARLNLFTGAVVWVLVMLSIILTASVMYPDMSGEAMLEVLAGGTLFAALGLAATFVLRRRAGGADRANVAHVDRAARDTWRMPPLDALPAPRVTLSTRIWMGVLRGYLVLAVGLVIVKVVQMAFFR
;
A
#
# COMPACT_ATOMS: atom_id res chain seq x y z
N MET A 1 -26.84 47.44 3.20
CA MET A 1 -26.27 47.56 4.56
C MET A 1 -24.77 47.66 4.42
N SER A 2 -24.22 48.73 4.99
CA SER A 2 -22.82 49.17 4.93
C SER A 2 -21.84 48.11 5.45
N THR A 3 -20.76 47.91 4.70
CA THR A 3 -19.58 47.12 5.06
C THR A 3 -18.85 47.79 6.24
N PRO A 4 -18.55 47.09 7.34
CA PRO A 4 -17.65 47.61 8.36
C PRO A 4 -16.21 47.61 7.84
N THR A 5 -15.57 48.77 7.83
CA THR A 5 -14.15 48.99 7.53
C THR A 5 -13.30 48.80 8.79
N ASP A 6 -13.24 47.56 9.28
CA ASP A 6 -12.21 47.14 10.24
C ASP A 6 -11.57 45.84 9.74
N ILE A 7 -10.70 46.00 8.75
CA ILE A 7 -9.79 44.94 8.33
C ILE A 7 -8.61 45.02 9.29
N SER A 8 -8.62 44.15 10.31
CA SER A 8 -7.39 43.82 11.03
C SER A 8 -6.31 43.48 10.00
N PRO A 9 -5.04 43.92 10.19
CA PRO A 9 -3.98 43.60 9.24
C PRO A 9 -3.96 42.08 9.01
N PRO A 10 -3.62 41.61 7.79
CA PRO A 10 -3.58 40.18 7.53
C PRO A 10 -2.68 39.56 8.58
N ILE A 11 -3.25 38.67 9.40
CA ILE A 11 -2.48 37.77 10.26
C ILE A 11 -1.40 37.23 9.33
N ALA A 12 -0.14 37.55 9.62
CA ALA A 12 0.99 37.03 8.86
C ALA A 12 0.72 35.54 8.68
N LEU A 13 0.63 35.05 7.43
CA LEU A 13 0.43 33.63 7.15
C LEU A 13 1.41 32.88 8.06
N GLU A 14 0.91 32.26 9.14
CA GLU A 14 1.74 31.42 9.99
C GLU A 14 2.39 30.45 9.02
N ARG A 15 3.72 30.47 8.94
CA ARG A 15 4.44 29.53 8.08
C ARG A 15 3.97 28.14 8.48
N ASP A 16 3.19 27.49 7.62
CA ASP A 16 2.73 26.12 7.78
C ASP A 16 3.81 25.18 7.23
N ALA A 17 3.78 23.90 7.61
CA ALA A 17 4.74 22.90 7.15
C ALA A 17 4.63 22.55 5.65
N VAL A 18 3.56 23.02 4.98
CA VAL A 18 3.27 22.75 3.57
C VAL A 18 4.37 23.34 2.66
N LEU A 19 4.97 22.48 1.83
CA LEU A 19 6.16 22.82 1.04
C LEU A 19 5.87 23.43 -0.33
N ASP A 20 4.66 23.24 -0.87
CA ASP A 20 4.26 23.74 -2.19
C ASP A 20 2.90 24.47 -2.09
N GLN A 21 2.81 25.66 -2.71
CA GLN A 21 1.56 26.41 -2.85
C GLN A 21 0.46 25.61 -3.57
N ALA A 22 0.83 24.66 -4.43
CA ALA A 22 -0.13 23.76 -5.09
C ALA A 22 -0.90 22.87 -4.10
N HIS A 23 -0.37 22.67 -2.88
CA HIS A 23 -1.02 21.90 -1.81
C HIS A 23 -1.93 22.76 -0.93
N VAL A 24 -2.09 24.06 -1.22
CA VAL A 24 -2.98 24.97 -0.50
C VAL A 24 -4.14 25.40 -1.40
N GLY A 25 -5.36 25.39 -0.86
CA GLY A 25 -6.57 25.81 -1.58
C GLY A 25 -7.75 24.86 -1.39
N ASP A 26 -8.72 24.95 -2.29
CA ASP A 26 -9.95 24.14 -2.23
C ASP A 26 -9.67 22.64 -2.40
N ILE A 27 -10.45 21.83 -1.70
CA ILE A 27 -10.51 20.38 -1.94
C ILE A 27 -11.38 20.18 -3.18
N LYS A 28 -10.77 19.74 -4.29
CA LYS A 28 -11.46 19.47 -5.55
C LYS A 28 -11.55 17.96 -5.81
N GLY A 29 -12.41 17.29 -5.06
CA GLY A 29 -12.63 15.85 -5.23
C GLY A 29 -13.41 15.48 -6.49
N ALA A 30 -13.50 14.18 -6.78
CA ALA A 30 -14.21 13.62 -7.92
C ALA A 30 -15.69 14.01 -7.95
N PHE A 31 -16.37 13.92 -6.80
CA PHE A 31 -17.81 14.12 -6.66
C PHE A 31 -18.20 15.43 -5.94
N GLY A 32 -17.25 16.34 -5.69
CA GLY A 32 -17.56 17.58 -5.00
C GLY A 32 -16.40 18.56 -4.86
N THR A 33 -16.71 19.75 -4.33
CA THR A 33 -15.72 20.77 -3.96
C THR A 33 -16.00 21.23 -2.54
N ILE A 34 -14.97 21.37 -1.71
CA ILE A 34 -15.05 22.06 -0.43
C ILE A 34 -14.12 23.27 -0.52
N ALA A 35 -14.68 24.47 -0.33
CA ALA A 35 -13.89 25.68 -0.38
C ALA A 35 -12.92 25.73 0.81
N HIS A 36 -11.72 26.27 0.61
CA HIS A 36 -10.69 26.36 1.65
C HIS A 36 -11.22 27.02 2.93
N HIS A 37 -11.98 28.11 2.77
CA HIS A 37 -12.58 28.90 3.86
C HIS A 37 -13.85 28.27 4.46
N ASP A 38 -14.35 27.16 3.93
CA ASP A 38 -15.52 26.49 4.46
C ASP A 38 -15.16 25.73 5.75
N THR A 39 -15.36 26.40 6.89
CA THR A 39 -15.14 25.88 8.25
C THR A 39 -16.43 25.49 8.96
N ALA A 40 -17.58 25.54 8.26
CA ALA A 40 -18.88 25.35 8.89
C ALA A 40 -19.09 23.90 9.37
N PRO A 41 -19.69 23.70 10.56
CA PRO A 41 -19.99 22.36 11.06
C PRO A 41 -21.04 21.67 10.19
N ARG A 42 -20.84 20.37 9.92
CA ARG A 42 -21.77 19.54 9.13
C ARG A 42 -22.84 18.92 10.04
N SER A 43 -23.92 19.66 10.29
CA SER A 43 -25.02 19.24 11.16
C SER A 43 -26.02 18.30 10.45
N GLY A 44 -26.37 18.58 9.18
CA GLY A 44 -27.32 17.77 8.41
C GLY A 44 -26.72 16.51 7.78
N TRP A 45 -27.51 15.43 7.69
CA TRP A 45 -27.13 14.19 7.01
C TRP A 45 -26.63 14.43 5.57
N TRP A 46 -27.39 15.19 4.78
CA TRP A 46 -27.01 15.54 3.40
C TRP A 46 -25.71 16.35 3.32
N ALA A 47 -25.45 17.24 4.28
CA ALA A 47 -24.19 17.98 4.33
C ALA A 47 -23.01 17.03 4.62
N ARG A 48 -23.19 16.05 5.50
CA ARG A 48 -22.18 15.02 5.78
C ARG A 48 -21.92 14.11 4.58
N VAL A 49 -22.97 13.66 3.89
CA VAL A 49 -22.83 12.84 2.67
C VAL A 49 -22.12 13.62 1.56
N ARG A 50 -22.51 14.87 1.30
CA ARG A 50 -21.82 15.72 0.30
C ARG A 50 -20.35 15.97 0.65
N THR A 51 -20.06 16.13 1.94
CA THR A 51 -18.68 16.26 2.44
C THR A 51 -17.90 14.98 2.22
N LEU A 52 -18.48 13.82 2.55
CA LEU A 52 -17.88 12.51 2.29
C LEU A 52 -17.61 12.31 0.80
N LEU A 53 -18.57 12.60 -0.09
CA LEU A 53 -18.40 12.48 -1.53
C LEU A 53 -17.28 13.37 -2.11
N ALA A 54 -17.08 14.56 -1.54
CA ALA A 54 -15.97 15.43 -1.94
C ALA A 54 -14.60 14.94 -1.43
N ILE A 55 -14.58 14.18 -0.33
CA ILE A 55 -13.38 13.67 0.34
C ILE A 55 -13.01 12.27 -0.17
N LEU A 56 -13.98 11.46 -0.56
CA LEU A 56 -13.82 10.10 -1.07
C LEU A 56 -12.77 10.06 -2.21
N GLY A 57 -11.79 9.17 -2.10
CA GLY A 57 -10.70 9.06 -3.08
C GLY A 57 -9.43 8.44 -2.50
N PRO A 58 -8.72 9.08 -1.55
CA PRO A 58 -7.40 8.64 -1.12
C PRO A 58 -7.35 7.19 -0.61
N GLY A 59 -8.20 6.86 0.36
CA GLY A 59 -8.38 5.53 0.93
C GLY A 59 -9.01 4.54 -0.06
N LEU A 60 -9.99 4.98 -0.85
CA LEU A 60 -10.60 4.13 -1.89
C LEU A 60 -9.57 3.68 -2.95
N ILE A 61 -8.83 4.62 -3.53
CA ILE A 61 -7.91 4.38 -4.64
C ILE A 61 -6.71 3.57 -4.18
N VAL A 62 -6.12 3.85 -3.01
CA VAL A 62 -4.98 3.07 -2.51
C VAL A 62 -5.36 1.63 -2.17
N MET A 63 -6.58 1.40 -1.65
CA MET A 63 -7.03 0.04 -1.31
C MET A 63 -7.42 -0.74 -2.56
N VAL A 64 -8.16 -0.15 -3.50
CA VAL A 64 -8.50 -0.87 -4.74
C VAL A 64 -7.27 -1.08 -5.64
N GLY A 65 -6.34 -0.12 -5.67
CA GLY A 65 -5.06 -0.27 -6.35
C GLY A 65 -4.13 -1.32 -5.73
N ASP A 66 -4.45 -1.82 -4.54
CA ASP A 66 -3.74 -2.94 -3.90
C ASP A 66 -4.10 -4.30 -4.52
N ASN A 67 -5.27 -4.40 -5.16
CA ASN A 67 -5.62 -5.55 -5.99
C ASN A 67 -4.95 -5.44 -7.38
N ASP A 68 -3.62 -5.27 -7.39
CA ASP A 68 -2.79 -5.15 -8.58
C ASP A 68 -2.56 -6.52 -9.26
N ALA A 69 -1.74 -6.57 -10.33
CA ALA A 69 -1.45 -7.82 -11.03
C ALA A 69 -0.84 -8.90 -10.11
N GLY A 70 -0.03 -8.49 -9.13
CA GLY A 70 0.56 -9.39 -8.14
C GLY A 70 -0.50 -10.01 -7.23
N ALA A 71 -1.44 -9.19 -6.76
CA ALA A 71 -2.58 -9.63 -5.97
C ALA A 71 -3.50 -10.58 -6.75
N PHE A 72 -3.79 -10.28 -8.03
CA PHE A 72 -4.54 -11.20 -8.90
C PHE A 72 -3.87 -12.58 -8.98
N GLY A 73 -2.55 -12.62 -9.21
CA GLY A 73 -1.80 -13.88 -9.20
C GLY A 73 -1.90 -14.61 -7.86
N THR A 74 -1.66 -13.89 -6.76
CA THR A 74 -1.59 -14.46 -5.41
C THR A 74 -2.94 -15.02 -4.93
N TYR A 75 -4.02 -14.28 -5.12
CA TYR A 75 -5.36 -14.70 -4.68
C TYR A 75 -5.93 -15.81 -5.55
N THR A 76 -5.71 -15.77 -6.87
CA THR A 76 -6.16 -16.86 -7.74
C THR A 76 -5.32 -18.13 -7.54
N GLN A 77 -4.02 -18.00 -7.26
CA GLN A 77 -3.17 -19.11 -6.81
C GLN A 77 -3.69 -19.75 -5.52
N ALA A 78 -4.05 -18.93 -4.52
CA ALA A 78 -4.60 -19.43 -3.27
C ALA A 78 -5.88 -20.26 -3.49
N GLY A 79 -6.80 -19.76 -4.33
CA GLY A 79 -8.00 -20.48 -4.70
C GLY A 79 -7.74 -21.76 -5.49
N GLN A 80 -6.93 -21.69 -6.56
CA GLN A 80 -6.67 -22.83 -7.44
C GLN A 80 -5.87 -23.94 -6.74
N ASN A 81 -4.91 -23.60 -5.89
CA ASN A 81 -4.04 -24.59 -5.28
C ASN A 81 -4.57 -25.15 -3.96
N TYR A 82 -5.26 -24.32 -3.17
CA TYR A 82 -5.62 -24.66 -1.80
C TYR A 82 -7.10 -24.47 -1.49
N GLY A 83 -7.92 -24.08 -2.47
CA GLY A 83 -9.34 -23.83 -2.27
C GLY A 83 -9.59 -22.60 -1.40
N THR A 84 -10.68 -22.62 -0.65
CA THR A 84 -11.11 -21.51 0.21
C THR A 84 -10.44 -21.48 1.58
N SER A 85 -9.58 -22.45 1.91
CA SER A 85 -9.03 -22.60 3.26
C SER A 85 -8.17 -21.44 3.74
N LEU A 86 -7.68 -20.59 2.82
CA LEU A 86 -6.86 -19.41 3.15
C LEU A 86 -7.67 -18.12 3.28
N LEU A 87 -9.01 -18.14 3.14
CA LEU A 87 -9.85 -16.94 3.24
C LEU A 87 -9.71 -16.22 4.59
N TRP A 88 -9.55 -16.94 5.70
CA TRP A 88 -9.35 -16.35 7.03
C TRP A 88 -8.15 -15.39 7.12
N THR A 89 -7.13 -15.58 6.26
CA THR A 89 -5.96 -14.71 6.23
C THR A 89 -6.35 -13.28 5.84
N LEU A 90 -7.31 -13.12 4.92
CA LEU A 90 -7.83 -11.82 4.51
C LEU A 90 -8.54 -11.11 5.69
N LEU A 91 -9.34 -11.84 6.47
CA LEU A 91 -10.04 -11.27 7.62
C LEU A 91 -9.05 -10.78 8.69
N LEU A 92 -7.93 -11.49 8.88
CA LEU A 92 -6.87 -11.03 9.78
C LEU A 92 -6.14 -9.78 9.29
N LEU A 93 -6.09 -9.56 7.97
CA LEU A 93 -5.45 -8.39 7.39
C LEU A 93 -6.28 -7.12 7.50
N VAL A 94 -7.62 -7.20 7.64
CA VAL A 94 -8.49 -6.04 7.82
C VAL A 94 -8.04 -5.06 8.92
N PRO A 95 -7.79 -5.50 10.18
CA PRO A 95 -7.32 -4.57 11.22
C PRO A 95 -5.89 -4.07 10.96
N VAL A 96 -5.05 -4.87 10.30
CA VAL A 96 -3.68 -4.48 9.93
C VAL A 96 -3.71 -3.35 8.90
N LEU A 97 -4.48 -3.54 7.82
CA LEU A 97 -4.77 -2.56 6.79
C LEU A 97 -5.30 -1.26 7.41
N PHE A 98 -6.39 -1.36 8.16
CA PHE A 98 -7.03 -0.17 8.71
C PHE A 98 -6.06 0.66 9.56
N VAL A 99 -5.30 0.01 10.44
CA VAL A 99 -4.38 0.72 11.34
C VAL A 99 -3.20 1.31 10.59
N ASN A 100 -2.58 0.57 9.68
CA ASN A 100 -1.43 1.08 8.91
C ASN A 100 -1.86 2.27 8.04
N GLN A 101 -2.95 2.13 7.30
CA GLN A 101 -3.42 3.17 6.39
C GLN A 101 -4.00 4.37 7.14
N GLU A 102 -4.62 4.19 8.31
CA GLU A 102 -5.05 5.31 9.16
C GLU A 102 -3.85 6.13 9.67
N MET A 103 -2.74 5.47 10.02
CA MET A 103 -1.51 6.16 10.41
C MET A 103 -0.96 7.01 9.26
N VAL A 104 -0.95 6.48 8.02
CA VAL A 104 -0.50 7.19 6.81
C VAL A 104 -1.39 8.40 6.52
N LEU A 105 -2.71 8.18 6.47
CA LEU A 105 -3.73 9.22 6.34
C LEU A 105 -3.46 10.36 7.33
N ARG A 106 -3.32 10.00 8.61
CA ARG A 106 -3.18 10.98 9.68
C ARG A 106 -1.88 11.73 9.54
N LEU A 107 -0.79 11.04 9.21
CA LEU A 107 0.51 11.66 8.97
C LEU A 107 0.44 12.66 7.82
N GLY A 108 -0.16 12.30 6.68
CA GLY A 108 -0.32 13.19 5.53
C GLY A 108 -1.16 14.43 5.84
N ALA A 109 -2.36 14.24 6.41
CA ALA A 109 -3.27 15.34 6.71
C ALA A 109 -2.65 16.33 7.72
N VAL A 110 -1.96 15.81 8.72
CA VAL A 110 -1.39 16.61 9.81
C VAL A 110 -0.11 17.34 9.40
N THR A 111 0.77 16.69 8.64
CA THR A 111 2.09 17.23 8.33
C THR A 111 2.14 18.06 7.07
N GLY A 112 1.30 17.77 6.06
CA GLY A 112 1.38 18.44 4.76
C GLY A 112 2.69 18.17 4.00
N VAL A 113 3.48 17.19 4.44
CA VAL A 113 4.80 16.83 3.90
C VAL A 113 4.81 15.34 3.59
N GLY A 114 5.36 14.94 2.45
CA GLY A 114 5.37 13.54 2.06
C GLY A 114 6.35 12.67 2.87
N HIS A 115 6.13 11.35 2.78
CA HIS A 115 6.73 10.38 3.70
C HIS A 115 8.27 10.36 3.62
N ALA A 116 8.80 10.29 2.40
CA ALA A 116 10.23 10.26 2.14
C ALA A 116 10.92 11.48 2.76
N ARG A 117 10.31 12.66 2.63
CA ARG A 117 10.89 13.89 3.17
C ARG A 117 10.96 13.87 4.69
N LEU A 118 9.90 13.42 5.36
CA LEU A 118 9.91 13.29 6.82
C LEU A 118 11.01 12.33 7.29
N ILE A 119 11.28 11.24 6.56
CA ILE A 119 12.36 10.32 6.92
C ILE A 119 13.73 11.02 6.82
N PHE A 120 13.97 11.79 5.75
CA PHE A 120 15.21 12.56 5.59
C PHE A 120 15.43 13.55 6.74
N GLU A 121 14.40 14.31 7.11
CA GLU A 121 14.51 15.36 8.13
C GLU A 121 14.58 14.79 9.55
N ARG A 122 13.90 13.66 9.82
CA ARG A 122 13.82 13.07 11.17
C ARG A 122 14.84 11.99 11.46
N PHE A 123 15.34 11.26 10.46
CA PHE A 123 16.29 10.15 10.67
C PHE A 123 17.62 10.34 9.93
N GLY A 124 17.75 11.41 9.14
CA GLY A 124 18.98 11.78 8.46
C GLY A 124 19.13 11.16 7.06
N LYS A 125 20.18 11.61 6.36
CA LYS A 125 20.40 11.35 4.93
C LYS A 125 20.51 9.86 4.57
N PHE A 126 21.11 9.04 5.44
CA PHE A 126 21.27 7.61 5.17
C PHE A 126 19.92 6.89 5.07
N TRP A 127 19.06 7.06 6.08
CA TRP A 127 17.75 6.40 6.12
C TRP A 127 16.78 6.96 5.09
N GLY A 128 16.85 8.27 4.85
CA GLY A 128 16.11 8.89 3.76
C GLY A 128 16.50 8.32 2.40
N ALA A 129 17.80 8.27 2.08
CA ALA A 129 18.28 7.76 0.80
C ALA A 129 17.96 6.27 0.65
N PHE A 130 18.15 5.49 1.71
CA PHE A 130 17.76 4.08 1.74
C PHE A 130 16.28 3.93 1.39
N SER A 131 15.39 4.63 2.09
CA SER A 131 13.94 4.52 1.87
C SER A 131 13.50 4.89 0.45
N VAL A 132 14.13 5.86 -0.20
CA VAL A 132 13.77 6.25 -1.58
C VAL A 132 14.35 5.30 -2.61
N ILE A 133 15.59 4.84 -2.44
CA ILE A 133 16.19 3.85 -3.34
C ILE A 133 15.40 2.54 -3.27
N ASP A 134 15.07 2.12 -2.05
CA ASP A 134 14.27 0.93 -1.76
C ASP A 134 12.91 0.98 -2.47
N LEU A 135 12.16 2.06 -2.24
CA LEU A 135 10.88 2.32 -2.90
C LEU A 135 11.02 2.35 -4.43
N PHE A 136 12.04 3.04 -4.96
CA PHE A 136 12.23 3.16 -6.40
C PHE A 136 12.46 1.80 -7.06
N ILE A 137 13.33 0.97 -6.50
CA ILE A 137 13.62 -0.37 -7.03
C ILE A 137 12.38 -1.25 -6.97
N LEU A 138 11.72 -1.30 -5.81
CA LEU A 138 10.54 -2.13 -5.63
C LEU A 138 9.41 -1.70 -6.59
N ASN A 139 9.14 -0.40 -6.67
CA ASN A 139 8.09 0.13 -7.54
C ASN A 139 8.40 -0.08 -9.02
N ALA A 140 9.66 0.05 -9.45
CA ALA A 140 10.04 -0.24 -10.83
C ALA A 140 9.72 -1.69 -11.21
N LEU A 141 9.99 -2.62 -10.29
CA LEU A 141 9.69 -4.04 -10.44
C LEU A 141 8.18 -4.32 -10.38
N THR A 142 7.44 -3.69 -9.46
CA THR A 142 5.98 -3.82 -9.41
C THR A 142 5.32 -3.30 -10.70
N ILE A 143 5.79 -2.20 -11.28
CA ILE A 143 5.24 -1.72 -12.56
C ILE A 143 5.50 -2.75 -13.68
N VAL A 144 6.64 -3.45 -13.65
CA VAL A 144 6.89 -4.58 -14.57
C VAL A 144 5.84 -5.67 -14.40
N THR A 145 5.47 -6.05 -13.17
CA THR A 145 4.41 -7.05 -12.94
C THR A 145 3.05 -6.58 -13.45
N GLU A 146 2.73 -5.29 -13.35
CA GLU A 146 1.52 -4.74 -13.97
C GLU A 146 1.54 -4.90 -15.49
N PHE A 147 2.65 -4.57 -16.15
CA PHE A 147 2.76 -4.76 -17.59
C PHE A 147 2.75 -6.24 -18.00
N ILE A 148 3.27 -7.15 -17.18
CA ILE A 148 3.12 -8.61 -17.41
C ILE A 148 1.64 -8.99 -17.37
N GLY A 149 0.87 -8.53 -16.38
CA GLY A 149 -0.57 -8.77 -16.29
C GLY A 149 -1.33 -8.31 -17.54
N ILE A 150 -0.97 -7.14 -18.09
CA ILE A 150 -1.53 -6.62 -19.34
C ILE A 150 -1.26 -7.59 -20.50
N THR A 151 -0.09 -8.21 -20.57
CA THR A 151 0.23 -9.14 -21.67
C THR A 151 -0.66 -10.37 -21.67
N PHE A 152 -1.03 -10.89 -20.51
CA PHE A 152 -1.99 -12.00 -20.41
C PHE A 152 -3.37 -11.63 -20.96
N VAL A 153 -3.82 -10.39 -20.72
CA VAL A 153 -5.07 -9.88 -21.27
C VAL A 153 -5.00 -9.73 -22.79
N LEU A 154 -3.89 -9.19 -23.30
CA LEU A 154 -3.68 -9.01 -24.74
C LEU A 154 -3.65 -10.34 -25.48
N ASP A 155 -2.97 -11.35 -24.91
CA ASP A 155 -2.90 -12.70 -25.46
C ASP A 155 -4.30 -13.33 -25.54
N PHE A 156 -5.15 -13.15 -24.52
CA PHE A 156 -6.53 -13.61 -24.53
C PHE A 156 -7.37 -12.96 -25.63
N PHE A 157 -7.25 -11.64 -25.83
CA PHE A 157 -7.97 -10.93 -26.89
C PHE A 157 -7.35 -11.09 -28.29
N GLY A 158 -6.19 -11.77 -28.41
CA GLY A 158 -5.47 -11.91 -29.66
C GLY A 158 -4.92 -10.58 -30.19
N VAL A 159 -4.66 -9.61 -29.31
CA VAL A 159 -4.13 -8.28 -29.66
C VAL A 159 -2.61 -8.32 -29.65
N SER A 160 -1.96 -7.60 -30.56
CA SER A 160 -0.49 -7.50 -30.59
C SER A 160 0.06 -7.01 -29.25
N LYS A 161 0.95 -7.82 -28.64
CA LYS A 161 1.65 -7.50 -27.39
C LYS A 161 2.31 -6.12 -27.44
N VAL A 162 3.01 -5.81 -28.53
CA VAL A 162 3.71 -4.53 -28.71
C VAL A 162 2.72 -3.37 -28.71
N ALA A 163 1.68 -3.45 -29.55
CA ALA A 163 0.69 -2.39 -29.66
C ALA A 163 -0.05 -2.18 -28.33
N GLY A 164 -0.51 -3.25 -27.68
CA GLY A 164 -1.27 -3.17 -26.45
C GLY A 164 -0.47 -2.63 -25.27
N VAL A 165 0.79 -3.07 -25.09
CA VAL A 165 1.67 -2.52 -24.03
C VAL A 165 1.98 -1.05 -24.27
N CYS A 166 2.26 -0.63 -25.52
CA CYS A 166 2.47 0.78 -25.84
C CYS A 166 1.21 1.63 -25.60
N ILE A 167 0.03 1.12 -25.96
CA ILE A 167 -1.25 1.80 -25.72
C ILE A 167 -1.51 1.91 -24.22
N ALA A 168 -1.30 0.84 -23.45
CA ALA A 168 -1.50 0.87 -22.00
C ALA A 168 -0.52 1.84 -21.32
N ALA A 169 0.75 1.85 -21.72
CA ALA A 169 1.72 2.82 -21.23
C ALA A 169 1.28 4.25 -21.56
N ALA A 170 0.87 4.52 -22.80
CA ALA A 170 0.39 5.83 -23.21
C ALA A 170 -0.89 6.26 -22.45
N LEU A 171 -1.81 5.33 -22.21
CA LEU A 171 -3.05 5.57 -21.46
C LEU A 171 -2.74 5.94 -20.00
N THR A 172 -1.92 5.14 -19.33
CA THR A 172 -1.46 5.38 -17.95
C THR A 172 -0.77 6.74 -17.85
N MET A 173 0.11 7.04 -18.81
CA MET A 173 0.77 8.35 -18.89
C MET A 173 -0.20 9.51 -19.10
N ALA A 174 -1.14 9.38 -20.03
CA ALA A 174 -2.10 10.41 -20.35
C ALA A 174 -3.03 10.71 -19.16
N ALA A 175 -3.47 9.68 -18.43
CA ALA A 175 -4.38 9.81 -17.30
C ALA A 175 -3.82 10.71 -16.19
N VAL A 176 -2.53 10.58 -15.88
CA VAL A 176 -1.83 11.36 -14.85
C VAL A 176 -1.41 12.76 -15.34
N SER A 177 -1.32 12.95 -16.65
CA SER A 177 -0.76 14.17 -17.28
C SER A 177 -1.76 15.29 -17.51
N THR A 178 -2.96 15.17 -16.96
CA THR A 178 -4.06 16.13 -17.21
C THR A 178 -3.84 17.50 -16.57
N GLY A 179 -2.96 17.60 -15.56
CA GLY A 179 -2.75 18.82 -14.77
C GLY A 179 -3.96 19.26 -13.94
N ASP A 180 -4.97 18.38 -13.82
CA ASP A 180 -6.19 18.60 -13.06
C ASP A 180 -6.43 17.38 -12.16
N PHE A 181 -6.14 17.55 -10.87
CA PHE A 181 -6.31 16.51 -9.85
C PHE A 181 -7.69 15.85 -9.92
N ARG A 182 -8.76 16.63 -10.17
CA ARG A 182 -10.12 16.09 -10.23
C ARG A 182 -10.31 15.13 -11.39
N ARG A 183 -9.65 15.37 -12.53
CA ARG A 183 -9.74 14.49 -13.71
C ARG A 183 -9.04 13.17 -13.42
N PHE A 184 -7.84 13.22 -12.86
CA PHE A 184 -7.14 12.02 -12.41
C PHE A 184 -7.98 11.24 -11.40
N GLU A 185 -8.52 11.91 -10.37
CA GLU A 185 -9.30 11.23 -9.34
C GLU A 185 -10.57 10.59 -9.90
N ARG A 186 -11.27 11.25 -10.83
CA ARG A 186 -12.44 10.64 -11.50
C ARG A 186 -12.07 9.43 -12.34
N PHE A 187 -10.94 9.47 -13.02
CA PHE A 187 -10.41 8.34 -13.76
C PHE A 187 -10.11 7.17 -12.81
N ALA A 188 -9.37 7.41 -11.74
CA ALA A 188 -9.03 6.37 -10.76
C ALA A 188 -10.28 5.79 -10.08
N VAL A 189 -11.27 6.61 -9.71
CA VAL A 189 -12.53 6.12 -9.14
C VAL A 189 -13.36 5.32 -10.15
N ALA A 190 -13.33 5.68 -11.44
CA ALA A 190 -13.97 4.88 -12.49
C ALA A 190 -13.34 3.49 -12.60
N LEU A 191 -12.00 3.40 -12.51
CA LEU A 191 -11.29 2.12 -12.42
C LEU A 191 -11.69 1.36 -11.14
N CYS A 192 -11.80 2.05 -9.99
CA CYS A 192 -12.28 1.40 -8.77
C CYS A 192 -13.69 0.80 -8.87
N VAL A 193 -14.57 1.38 -9.69
CA VAL A 193 -15.90 0.81 -9.98
C VAL A 193 -15.79 -0.34 -10.98
N LEU A 194 -14.89 -0.25 -11.96
CA LEU A 194 -14.65 -1.28 -12.96
C LEU A 194 -14.08 -2.57 -12.33
N SER A 195 -13.28 -2.48 -11.27
CA SER A 195 -12.78 -3.64 -10.53
C SER A 195 -13.89 -4.50 -9.92
N LEU A 196 -15.10 -3.95 -9.75
CA LEU A 196 -16.29 -4.70 -9.33
C LEU A 196 -16.76 -5.73 -10.36
N LEU A 197 -16.19 -5.75 -11.57
CA LEU A 197 -16.41 -6.84 -12.55
C LEU A 197 -15.99 -8.22 -12.03
N LEU A 198 -15.20 -8.30 -10.96
CA LEU A 198 -14.93 -9.56 -10.26
C LEU A 198 -16.18 -10.16 -9.59
N VAL A 199 -17.16 -9.34 -9.21
CA VAL A 199 -18.42 -9.80 -8.59
C VAL A 199 -19.27 -10.63 -9.55
N PRO A 200 -19.60 -10.18 -10.79
CA PRO A 200 -20.32 -11.03 -11.72
C PRO A 200 -19.53 -12.29 -12.13
N VAL A 201 -18.19 -12.26 -12.16
CA VAL A 201 -17.37 -13.47 -12.35
C VAL A 201 -17.63 -14.46 -11.21
N LEU A 202 -17.55 -14.00 -9.95
CA LEU A 202 -17.84 -14.79 -8.77
C LEU A 202 -19.25 -15.41 -8.81
N VAL A 203 -20.26 -14.60 -9.13
CA VAL A 203 -21.65 -15.05 -9.21
C VAL A 203 -21.83 -16.09 -10.31
N SER A 204 -21.17 -15.93 -11.47
CA SER A 204 -21.29 -16.88 -12.59
C SER A 204 -20.80 -18.30 -12.25
N ILE A 205 -19.82 -18.41 -11.34
CA ILE A 205 -19.18 -19.68 -10.97
C ILE A 205 -19.91 -20.39 -9.82
N HIS A 206 -20.78 -19.69 -9.10
CA HIS A 206 -21.59 -20.24 -8.00
C HIS A 206 -20.77 -21.00 -6.94
N PRO A 207 -19.71 -20.41 -6.36
CA PRO A 207 -18.97 -21.07 -5.30
C PRO A 207 -19.83 -21.32 -4.06
N PRO A 208 -19.54 -22.38 -3.28
CA PRO A 208 -20.33 -22.75 -2.12
C PRO A 208 -20.21 -21.70 -1.01
N VAL A 209 -21.19 -20.80 -0.92
CA VAL A 209 -21.21 -19.66 0.02
C VAL A 209 -21.06 -20.11 1.48
N HIS A 210 -21.64 -21.26 1.85
CA HIS A 210 -21.49 -21.80 3.20
C HIS A 210 -20.03 -22.14 3.54
N GLN A 211 -19.30 -22.76 2.61
CA GLN A 211 -17.89 -23.09 2.79
C GLN A 211 -17.04 -21.82 2.81
N MET A 212 -17.31 -20.86 1.91
CA MET A 212 -16.63 -19.56 1.91
C MET A 212 -16.78 -18.85 3.26
N ALA A 213 -18.00 -18.79 3.80
CA ALA A 213 -18.25 -18.17 5.09
C ALA A 213 -17.51 -18.90 6.22
N ARG A 214 -17.58 -20.24 6.24
CA ARG A 214 -16.85 -21.05 7.24
C ARG A 214 -15.35 -20.77 7.18
N ASP A 215 -14.74 -20.85 6.01
CA ASP A 215 -13.28 -20.75 5.86
C ASP A 215 -12.78 -19.30 5.99
N LEU A 216 -13.67 -18.30 5.90
CA LEU A 216 -13.37 -16.90 6.22
C LEU A 216 -13.27 -16.65 7.72
N PHE A 217 -14.10 -17.31 8.54
CA PHE A 217 -14.14 -17.09 10.00
C PHE A 217 -13.38 -18.15 10.79
N VAL A 218 -13.16 -19.34 10.23
CA VAL A 218 -12.51 -20.46 10.90
C VAL A 218 -11.15 -20.71 10.23
N PRO A 219 -10.03 -20.40 10.92
CA PRO A 219 -8.71 -20.71 10.42
C PRO A 219 -8.55 -22.20 10.16
N THR A 220 -8.26 -22.55 8.92
CA THR A 220 -7.97 -23.93 8.51
C THR A 220 -6.68 -23.96 7.69
N TRP A 221 -5.97 -25.07 7.78
CA TRP A 221 -4.80 -25.34 6.96
C TRP A 221 -5.14 -26.43 5.92
N PRO A 222 -4.65 -26.33 4.68
CA PRO A 222 -4.89 -27.37 3.68
C PRO A 222 -4.22 -28.69 4.10
N ALA A 223 -5.01 -29.75 4.30
CA ALA A 223 -4.57 -30.98 4.95
C ALA A 223 -3.48 -31.76 4.20
N HIS A 224 -3.43 -31.65 2.87
CA HIS A 224 -2.52 -32.41 2.01
C HIS A 224 -1.45 -31.53 1.32
N ALA A 225 -1.34 -30.26 1.72
CA ALA A 225 -0.38 -29.35 1.14
C ALA A 225 0.97 -29.37 1.86
N LYS A 226 2.05 -29.16 1.12
CA LYS A 226 3.36 -28.91 1.70
C LYS A 226 3.30 -27.59 2.48
N ARG A 227 3.52 -27.66 3.79
CA ARG A 227 3.37 -26.51 4.71
C ARG A 227 4.24 -25.32 4.34
N SER A 228 5.43 -25.54 3.80
CA SER A 228 6.32 -24.46 3.32
C SER A 228 5.64 -23.61 2.25
N ASP A 229 4.99 -24.25 1.29
CA ASP A 229 4.44 -23.58 0.11
C ASP A 229 3.20 -22.77 0.51
N VAL A 230 2.38 -23.33 1.41
CA VAL A 230 1.25 -22.62 2.01
C VAL A 230 1.74 -21.41 2.82
N MET A 231 2.81 -21.55 3.60
CA MET A 231 3.37 -20.44 4.39
C MET A 231 3.91 -19.34 3.47
N LEU A 232 4.62 -19.68 2.40
CA LEU A 232 5.12 -18.72 1.41
C LEU A 232 3.97 -17.99 0.71
N LEU A 233 2.89 -18.70 0.39
CA LEU A 233 1.70 -18.08 -0.16
C LEU A 233 1.01 -17.14 0.84
N VAL A 234 0.93 -17.50 2.13
CA VAL A 234 0.42 -16.60 3.17
C VAL A 234 1.30 -15.36 3.30
N ILE A 235 2.63 -15.52 3.23
CA ILE A 235 3.56 -14.39 3.19
C ILE A 235 3.30 -13.53 1.94
N GLY A 236 3.04 -14.14 0.79
CA GLY A 236 2.63 -13.46 -0.44
C GLY A 236 1.36 -12.64 -0.25
N ILE A 237 0.30 -13.25 0.30
CA ILE A 237 -0.97 -12.58 0.62
C ILE A 237 -0.75 -11.36 1.53
N VAL A 238 0.06 -11.52 2.59
CA VAL A 238 0.40 -10.40 3.50
C VAL A 238 1.20 -9.33 2.76
N GLY A 239 2.15 -9.75 1.92
CA GLY A 239 3.05 -8.88 1.17
C GLY A 239 2.34 -8.00 0.16
N THR A 240 1.41 -8.58 -0.62
CA THR A 240 0.59 -7.84 -1.59
C THR A 240 -0.44 -6.94 -0.93
N THR A 241 -0.77 -7.16 0.34
CA THR A 241 -1.80 -6.37 1.06
C THR A 241 -1.22 -5.18 1.83
N VAL A 242 0.08 -5.20 2.16
CA VAL A 242 0.75 -4.11 2.88
C VAL A 242 1.96 -3.66 2.08
N ALA A 243 1.71 -3.15 0.89
CA ALA A 243 2.78 -2.77 -0.01
C ALA A 243 3.40 -1.41 0.39
N PRO A 244 4.75 -1.28 0.44
CA PRO A 244 5.41 -0.03 0.81
C PRO A 244 4.93 1.19 0.01
N TRP A 245 4.66 1.02 -1.28
CA TRP A 245 4.22 2.11 -2.16
C TRP A 245 2.94 2.77 -1.70
N GLN A 246 2.02 2.02 -1.07
CA GLN A 246 0.75 2.54 -0.56
C GLN A 246 1.00 3.66 0.46
N LEU A 247 2.02 3.50 1.33
CA LEU A 247 2.33 4.47 2.38
C LEU A 247 2.77 5.82 1.78
N PHE A 248 3.62 5.77 0.74
CA PHE A 248 4.11 6.98 0.06
C PHE A 248 3.03 7.60 -0.82
N PHE A 249 2.30 6.77 -1.57
CA PHE A 249 1.23 7.21 -2.45
C PHE A 249 0.11 7.88 -1.64
N GLN A 250 -0.49 7.17 -0.68
CA GLN A 250 -1.63 7.69 0.06
C GLN A 250 -1.27 8.95 0.84
N GLN A 251 -0.10 9.01 1.48
CA GLN A 251 0.33 10.21 2.20
C GLN A 251 0.41 11.42 1.25
N SER A 252 1.10 11.26 0.12
CA SER A 252 1.27 12.33 -0.88
C SER A 252 -0.06 12.72 -1.52
N TYR A 253 -0.93 11.73 -1.76
CA TYR A 253 -2.26 11.93 -2.34
C TYR A 253 -3.21 12.68 -1.40
N VAL A 254 -3.17 12.39 -0.10
CA VAL A 254 -3.90 13.15 0.95
C VAL A 254 -3.45 14.61 0.97
N ILE A 255 -2.15 14.87 0.79
CA ILE A 255 -1.58 16.21 0.71
C ILE A 255 -2.02 16.93 -0.57
N ASP A 256 -1.95 16.25 -1.72
CA ASP A 256 -2.36 16.81 -3.02
C ASP A 256 -3.87 17.10 -3.07
N LYS A 257 -4.67 16.27 -2.41
CA LYS A 257 -6.10 16.51 -2.21
C LYS A 257 -6.39 17.63 -1.20
N ARG A 258 -5.36 18.11 -0.48
CA ARG A 258 -5.41 19.20 0.50
C ARG A 258 -6.28 18.86 1.70
N ILE A 259 -6.25 17.59 2.10
CA ILE A 259 -6.99 17.10 3.25
C ILE A 259 -6.33 17.58 4.53
N THR A 260 -7.17 17.95 5.47
CA THR A 260 -6.78 18.57 6.74
C THR A 260 -7.34 17.77 7.92
N PRO A 261 -6.72 17.80 9.13
CA PRO A 261 -7.15 17.07 10.31
C PRO A 261 -8.64 17.09 10.65
N ARG A 262 -9.33 18.23 10.44
CA ARG A 262 -10.80 18.33 10.55
C ARG A 262 -11.60 17.30 9.74
N PHE A 263 -11.02 16.78 8.65
CA PHE A 263 -11.66 15.82 7.74
C PHE A 263 -11.23 14.37 7.97
N ILE A 264 -10.34 14.09 8.93
CA ILE A 264 -9.86 12.73 9.21
C ILE A 264 -11.01 11.74 9.45
N LYS A 265 -12.13 12.17 10.04
CA LYS A 265 -13.30 11.28 10.24
C LYS A 265 -13.92 10.81 8.92
N TYR A 266 -13.98 11.67 7.90
CA TYR A 266 -14.49 11.32 6.57
C TYR A 266 -13.49 10.45 5.82
N GLU A 267 -12.19 10.74 5.95
CA GLU A 267 -11.14 9.91 5.38
C GLU A 267 -11.09 8.50 5.99
N LYS A 268 -11.38 8.35 7.29
CA LYS A 268 -11.54 7.02 7.90
C LYS A 268 -12.72 6.25 7.29
N ALA A 269 -13.79 6.94 6.92
CA ALA A 269 -14.92 6.32 6.23
C ALA A 269 -14.56 5.95 4.79
N ASP A 270 -13.84 6.82 4.07
CA ASP A 270 -13.27 6.54 2.74
C ASP A 270 -12.33 5.31 2.77
N LEU A 271 -11.44 5.23 3.77
CA LEU A 271 -10.58 4.08 3.99
C LEU A 271 -11.40 2.79 4.23
N TRP A 272 -12.45 2.83 5.05
CA TRP A 272 -13.31 1.66 5.26
C TRP A 272 -14.02 1.22 3.97
N ILE A 273 -14.47 2.16 3.14
CA ILE A 273 -15.07 1.85 1.84
C ILE A 273 -14.03 1.16 0.95
N GLY A 274 -12.81 1.68 0.88
CA GLY A 274 -11.69 1.06 0.17
C GLY A 274 -11.39 -0.36 0.66
N ILE A 275 -11.28 -0.56 1.98
CA ILE A 275 -11.03 -1.88 2.60
C ILE A 275 -12.13 -2.87 2.25
N VAL A 276 -13.40 -2.45 2.26
CA VAL A 276 -14.50 -3.36 1.87
C VAL A 276 -14.39 -3.77 0.40
N LEU A 277 -14.07 -2.84 -0.51
CA LEU A 277 -13.97 -3.16 -1.93
C LEU A 277 -12.77 -4.06 -2.25
N VAL A 278 -11.59 -3.79 -1.69
CA VAL A 278 -10.40 -4.64 -1.90
C VAL A 278 -10.65 -6.05 -1.38
N MET A 279 -11.31 -6.18 -0.21
CA MET A 279 -11.68 -7.46 0.38
C MET A 279 -12.70 -8.23 -0.46
N ILE A 280 -13.69 -7.56 -1.04
CA ILE A 280 -14.63 -8.19 -1.98
C ILE A 280 -13.87 -8.78 -3.17
N GLY A 281 -12.93 -8.04 -3.76
CA GLY A 281 -12.10 -8.52 -4.87
C GLY A 281 -11.24 -9.73 -4.48
N ALA A 282 -10.54 -9.65 -3.35
CA ALA A 282 -9.69 -10.74 -2.87
C ALA A 282 -10.49 -12.02 -2.55
N ILE A 283 -11.61 -11.89 -1.82
CA ILE A 283 -12.52 -13.01 -1.53
C ILE A 283 -13.08 -13.59 -2.83
N ALA A 284 -13.47 -12.74 -3.79
CA ALA A 284 -13.99 -13.19 -5.08
C ALA A 284 -12.95 -14.05 -5.80
N MET A 285 -11.72 -13.57 -5.95
CA MET A 285 -10.63 -14.27 -6.65
C MET A 285 -10.29 -15.64 -6.05
N ILE A 286 -10.14 -15.72 -4.72
CA ILE A 286 -9.91 -17.00 -4.04
C ILE A 286 -11.10 -17.94 -4.28
N SER A 287 -12.32 -17.44 -4.08
CA SER A 287 -13.52 -18.29 -4.04
C SER A 287 -13.92 -18.82 -5.42
N PHE A 288 -13.90 -17.97 -6.45
CA PHE A 288 -14.23 -18.43 -7.79
C PHE A 288 -13.13 -19.33 -8.36
N SER A 289 -11.86 -19.07 -8.07
CA SER A 289 -10.76 -19.93 -8.54
C SER A 289 -10.83 -21.30 -7.89
N ALA A 290 -11.15 -21.35 -6.59
CA ALA A 290 -11.38 -22.60 -5.88
C ALA A 290 -12.51 -23.43 -6.50
N ALA A 291 -13.66 -22.81 -6.76
CA ALA A 291 -14.81 -23.51 -7.34
C ALA A 291 -14.60 -23.90 -8.82
N LEU A 292 -13.92 -23.05 -9.60
CA LEU A 292 -13.63 -23.29 -11.02
C LEU A 292 -12.78 -24.56 -11.23
N TYR A 293 -11.76 -24.75 -10.39
CA TYR A 293 -10.80 -25.85 -10.51
C TYR A 293 -11.10 -27.06 -9.61
N ALA A 294 -12.14 -26.99 -8.76
CA ALA A 294 -12.52 -28.10 -7.89
C ALA A 294 -12.77 -29.40 -8.68
N GLY A 295 -12.02 -30.46 -8.35
CA GLY A 295 -12.11 -31.77 -9.02
C GLY A 295 -11.60 -31.79 -10.46
N ARG A 296 -10.86 -30.76 -10.89
CA ARG A 296 -10.28 -30.68 -12.25
C ARG A 296 -8.79 -31.06 -12.26
N PRO A 297 -8.25 -31.53 -13.39
CA PRO A 297 -6.83 -31.89 -13.52
C PRO A 297 -5.87 -30.74 -13.19
N GLU A 298 -6.30 -29.49 -13.41
CA GLU A 298 -5.48 -28.30 -13.17
C GLU A 298 -5.50 -27.83 -11.70
N ALA A 299 -6.23 -28.49 -10.80
CA ALA A 299 -6.22 -28.19 -9.37
C ALA A 299 -4.81 -28.38 -8.78
N GLY A 300 -4.31 -27.40 -8.01
CA GLY A 300 -2.92 -27.45 -7.52
C GLY A 300 -1.86 -27.01 -8.53
N GLY A 301 -2.24 -26.80 -9.79
CA GLY A 301 -1.34 -26.47 -10.90
C GLY A 301 -1.40 -25.00 -11.34
N PHE A 302 -1.51 -24.06 -10.39
CA PHE A 302 -1.47 -22.64 -10.73
C PHE A 302 -0.19 -22.28 -11.51
N THR A 303 -0.36 -21.46 -12.53
CA THR A 303 0.73 -20.94 -13.39
C THR A 303 0.81 -19.43 -13.26
N ASP A 304 -0.20 -18.73 -13.78
CA ASP A 304 -0.34 -17.28 -13.73
C ASP A 304 -1.81 -16.86 -13.95
N ALA A 305 -2.06 -15.55 -13.94
CA ALA A 305 -3.39 -15.00 -14.19
C ALA A 305 -3.89 -15.27 -15.63
N GLY A 306 -3.01 -15.46 -16.61
CA GLY A 306 -3.37 -15.88 -17.97
C GLY A 306 -3.91 -17.31 -18.00
N GLY A 307 -3.31 -18.22 -17.23
CA GLY A 307 -3.83 -19.56 -16.98
C GLY A 307 -5.25 -19.53 -16.38
N VAL A 308 -5.54 -18.59 -15.48
CA VAL A 308 -6.88 -18.38 -14.92
C VAL A 308 -7.87 -17.88 -15.97
N ILE A 309 -7.47 -16.93 -16.83
CA ILE A 309 -8.31 -16.49 -17.96
C ILE A 309 -8.65 -17.70 -18.87
N ALA A 310 -7.67 -18.53 -19.20
CA ALA A 310 -7.87 -19.72 -20.03
C ALA A 310 -8.81 -20.74 -19.34
N GLY A 311 -8.64 -20.97 -18.04
CA GLY A 311 -9.53 -21.83 -17.26
C GLY A 311 -10.97 -21.31 -17.20
N LEU A 312 -11.15 -20.00 -17.03
CA LEU A 312 -12.46 -19.36 -17.07
C LEU A 312 -13.11 -19.55 -18.45
N ALA A 313 -12.36 -19.33 -19.53
CA ALA A 313 -12.87 -19.50 -20.88
C ALA A 313 -13.30 -20.95 -21.16
N LYS A 314 -12.52 -21.92 -20.65
CA LYS A 314 -12.76 -23.36 -20.80
C LYS A 314 -13.96 -23.86 -20.00
N TYR A 315 -14.13 -23.41 -18.76
CA TYR A 315 -15.08 -24.01 -17.82
C TYR A 315 -16.30 -23.15 -17.47
N ALA A 316 -16.16 -21.82 -17.45
CA ALA A 316 -17.25 -20.88 -17.13
C ALA A 316 -17.77 -20.13 -18.37
N GLY A 317 -17.03 -20.19 -19.48
CA GLY A 317 -17.39 -19.60 -20.76
C GLY A 317 -16.70 -18.26 -21.05
N PRO A 318 -16.82 -17.76 -22.30
CA PRO A 318 -16.08 -16.60 -22.78
C PRO A 318 -16.44 -15.31 -22.04
N THR A 319 -17.69 -15.17 -21.57
CA THR A 319 -18.13 -13.97 -20.84
C THR A 319 -17.39 -13.81 -19.51
N SER A 320 -17.29 -14.87 -18.70
CA SER A 320 -16.59 -14.82 -17.42
C SER A 320 -15.09 -14.57 -17.60
N ALA A 321 -14.49 -15.18 -18.63
CA ALA A 321 -13.10 -14.92 -18.99
C ALA A 321 -12.89 -13.45 -19.41
N MET A 322 -13.78 -12.89 -20.23
CA MET A 322 -13.71 -11.50 -20.66
C MET A 322 -13.85 -10.52 -19.48
N LEU A 323 -14.80 -10.76 -18.57
CA LEU A 323 -14.98 -9.92 -17.37
C LEU A 323 -13.75 -9.96 -16.47
N PHE A 324 -13.16 -11.13 -16.25
CA PHE A 324 -11.94 -11.26 -15.48
C PHE A 324 -10.73 -10.61 -16.18
N ALA A 325 -10.60 -10.76 -17.50
CA ALA A 325 -9.54 -10.13 -18.27
C ALA A 325 -9.64 -8.60 -18.26
N ILE A 326 -10.85 -8.04 -18.32
CA ILE A 326 -11.06 -6.59 -18.18
C ILE A 326 -10.74 -6.13 -16.75
N ALA A 327 -11.15 -6.88 -15.73
CA ALA A 327 -10.82 -6.58 -14.34
C ALA A 327 -9.31 -6.63 -14.06
N LEU A 328 -8.59 -7.57 -14.69
CA LEU A 328 -7.14 -7.65 -14.61
C LEU A 328 -6.47 -6.46 -15.33
N LEU A 329 -6.96 -6.07 -16.51
CA LEU A 329 -6.45 -4.88 -17.22
C LEU A 329 -6.66 -3.60 -16.40
N ASP A 330 -7.84 -3.46 -15.80
CA ASP A 330 -8.18 -2.38 -14.88
C ASP A 330 -7.20 -2.31 -13.70
N ALA A 331 -7.00 -3.43 -12.99
CA ALA A 331 -6.03 -3.59 -11.92
C ALA A 331 -4.61 -3.17 -12.33
N CYS A 332 -4.17 -3.61 -13.51
CA CYS A 332 -2.84 -3.26 -14.03
C CYS A 332 -2.69 -1.76 -14.30
N ILE A 333 -3.73 -1.11 -14.82
CA ILE A 333 -3.67 0.33 -15.13
C ILE A 333 -3.69 1.16 -13.85
N ILE A 334 -4.59 0.86 -12.90
CA ILE A 334 -4.66 1.59 -11.63
C ILE A 334 -3.39 1.37 -10.79
N GLY A 335 -2.89 0.13 -10.73
CA GLY A 335 -1.65 -0.23 -10.05
C GLY A 335 -0.45 0.48 -10.66
N ALA A 336 -0.28 0.40 -11.99
CA ALA A 336 0.81 1.06 -12.68
C ALA A 336 0.78 2.57 -12.45
N ALA A 337 -0.40 3.20 -12.48
CA ALA A 337 -0.55 4.63 -12.21
C ALA A 337 -0.20 5.01 -10.76
N ALA A 338 -0.71 4.27 -9.77
CA ALA A 338 -0.51 4.56 -8.36
C ALA A 338 0.94 4.33 -7.92
N VAL A 339 1.55 3.21 -8.34
CA VAL A 339 2.94 2.84 -8.01
C VAL A 339 3.95 3.79 -8.65
N SER A 340 3.75 4.18 -9.91
CA SER A 340 4.60 5.18 -10.57
C SER A 340 4.44 6.58 -9.96
N LEU A 341 3.21 6.97 -9.56
CA LEU A 341 2.97 8.21 -8.81
C LEU A 341 3.66 8.20 -7.45
N ALA A 342 3.57 7.10 -6.69
CA ALA A 342 4.24 6.95 -5.40
C ALA A 342 5.75 7.27 -5.51
N THR A 343 6.36 6.76 -6.58
CA THR A 343 7.78 6.98 -6.89
C THR A 343 8.07 8.42 -7.26
N ALA A 344 7.26 9.00 -8.15
CA ALA A 344 7.41 10.37 -8.59
C ALA A 344 7.24 11.37 -7.44
N TYR A 345 6.30 11.13 -6.52
CA TYR A 345 6.13 11.91 -5.29
C TYR A 345 7.32 11.78 -4.36
N ALA A 346 7.77 10.56 -4.06
CA ALA A 346 8.89 10.35 -3.14
C ALA A 346 10.19 10.99 -3.64
N ILE A 347 10.48 10.89 -4.94
CA ILE A 347 11.62 11.59 -5.57
C ILE A 347 11.37 13.10 -5.55
N GLY A 348 10.13 13.52 -5.82
CA GLY A 348 9.63 14.90 -5.72
C GLY A 348 10.01 15.58 -4.41
N ASP A 349 9.59 14.95 -3.32
CA ASP A 349 9.80 15.32 -1.92
C ASP A 349 11.27 15.50 -1.54
N VAL A 350 12.11 14.58 -2.00
CA VAL A 350 13.53 14.52 -1.61
C VAL A 350 14.35 15.54 -2.37
N PHE A 351 14.18 15.62 -3.69
CA PHE A 351 14.93 16.57 -4.52
C PHE A 351 14.34 17.98 -4.51
N ARG A 352 13.26 18.23 -3.76
CA ARG A 352 12.55 19.52 -3.71
C ARG A 352 12.13 20.02 -5.10
N ILE A 353 11.82 19.10 -6.00
CA ILE A 353 11.30 19.45 -7.32
C ILE A 353 9.80 19.71 -7.20
N ARG A 354 9.26 20.58 -8.05
CA ARG A 354 7.81 20.82 -8.12
C ARG A 354 7.11 19.51 -8.47
N HIS A 355 6.22 19.05 -7.60
CA HIS A 355 5.45 17.83 -7.76
C HIS A 355 4.04 18.09 -7.24
N SER A 356 3.03 17.81 -8.06
CA SER A 356 1.62 17.84 -7.69
C SER A 356 0.81 17.46 -8.93
N LEU A 357 -0.29 16.73 -8.75
CA LEU A 357 -1.27 16.46 -9.81
C LEU A 357 -2.06 17.70 -10.24
N HIS A 358 -2.00 18.80 -9.48
CA HIS A 358 -2.55 20.10 -9.89
C HIS A 358 -1.65 20.85 -10.88
N ARG A 359 -0.43 20.35 -11.15
CA ARG A 359 0.50 20.96 -12.10
C ARG A 359 0.50 20.16 -13.40
N GLY A 360 0.40 20.84 -14.53
CA GLY A 360 0.56 20.21 -15.84
C GLY A 360 2.03 19.83 -16.12
N VAL A 361 2.24 19.02 -17.16
CA VAL A 361 3.56 18.51 -17.58
C VAL A 361 4.60 19.62 -17.79
N SER A 362 4.17 20.78 -18.32
CA SER A 362 5.03 21.92 -18.59
C SER A 362 5.63 22.56 -17.33
N ASP A 363 4.93 22.48 -16.20
CA ASP A 363 5.30 23.14 -14.94
C ASP A 363 6.03 22.19 -13.97
N ALA A 364 5.71 20.90 -14.00
CA ALA A 364 6.33 19.86 -13.16
C ALA A 364 7.18 18.85 -13.96
N LYS A 365 8.07 19.34 -14.83
CA LYS A 365 8.84 18.50 -15.78
C LYS A 365 9.59 17.34 -15.11
N GLY A 366 10.22 17.59 -13.95
CA GLY A 366 10.97 16.56 -13.22
C GLY A 366 10.09 15.43 -12.68
N PHE A 367 8.91 15.79 -12.13
CA PHE A 367 7.93 14.83 -11.63
C PHE A 367 7.43 13.91 -12.76
N TYR A 368 7.04 14.50 -13.89
CA TYR A 368 6.58 13.74 -15.05
C TYR A 368 7.71 12.96 -15.76
N LEU A 369 8.95 13.44 -15.74
CA LEU A 369 10.10 12.70 -16.27
C LEU A 369 10.34 11.40 -15.50
N VAL A 370 10.29 11.45 -14.17
CA VAL A 370 10.43 10.26 -13.32
C VAL A 370 9.27 9.30 -13.58
N TYR A 371 8.04 9.84 -13.59
CA TYR A 371 6.82 9.07 -13.80
C TYR A 371 6.79 8.40 -15.19
N PHE A 372 7.06 9.13 -16.28
CA PHE A 372 7.11 8.54 -17.63
C PHE A 372 8.32 7.62 -17.79
N GLY A 373 9.47 7.97 -17.21
CA GLY A 373 10.68 7.18 -17.31
C GLY A 373 10.51 5.78 -16.74
N ILE A 374 9.92 5.65 -15.55
CA ILE A 374 9.73 4.35 -14.91
C ILE A 374 8.67 3.49 -15.63
N VAL A 375 7.57 4.10 -16.10
CA VAL A 375 6.54 3.41 -16.88
C VAL A 375 7.09 2.95 -18.23
N ALA A 376 7.83 3.80 -18.94
CA ALA A 376 8.46 3.46 -20.21
C ALA A 376 9.52 2.37 -20.06
N ALA A 377 10.34 2.43 -19.00
CA ALA A 377 11.36 1.42 -18.72
C ALA A 377 10.72 0.04 -18.44
N ALA A 378 9.65 0.00 -17.64
CA ALA A 378 8.92 -1.24 -17.37
C ALA A 378 8.28 -1.81 -18.64
N ALA A 379 7.60 -0.97 -19.44
CA ALA A 379 7.03 -1.38 -20.73
C ALA A 379 8.11 -1.94 -21.67
N ALA A 380 9.26 -1.27 -21.78
CA ALA A 380 10.38 -1.73 -22.60
C ALA A 380 10.92 -3.09 -22.11
N LEU A 381 11.04 -3.29 -20.80
CA LEU A 381 11.51 -4.55 -20.20
C LEU A 381 10.59 -5.73 -20.55
N VAL A 382 9.27 -5.52 -20.49
CA VAL A 382 8.27 -6.54 -20.82
C VAL A 382 8.22 -6.85 -22.32
N LEU A 383 8.53 -5.87 -23.15
CA LEU A 383 8.60 -6.02 -24.61
C LEU A 383 9.90 -6.66 -25.11
N MET A 384 10.95 -6.75 -24.28
CA MET A 384 12.17 -7.42 -24.67
C MET A 384 11.90 -8.92 -24.98
N PRO A 385 12.33 -9.40 -26.16
CA PRO A 385 12.19 -10.81 -26.52
C PRO A 385 12.94 -11.73 -25.55
N GLY A 386 12.31 -12.82 -25.11
CA GLY A 386 12.94 -13.81 -24.23
C GLY A 386 13.02 -13.42 -22.75
N SER A 387 12.44 -12.29 -22.34
CA SER A 387 12.36 -11.91 -20.93
C SER A 387 11.65 -12.99 -20.09
N PRO A 388 12.25 -13.48 -18.99
CA PRO A 388 11.65 -14.51 -18.17
C PRO A 388 10.59 -13.92 -17.23
N LEU A 389 9.40 -13.63 -17.76
CA LEU A 389 8.35 -12.90 -17.06
C LEU A 389 7.96 -13.55 -15.71
N GLY A 390 7.86 -14.88 -15.65
CA GLY A 390 7.59 -15.59 -14.40
C GLY A 390 8.66 -15.36 -13.31
N LEU A 391 9.94 -15.49 -13.67
CA LEU A 391 11.05 -15.23 -12.73
C LEU A 391 11.08 -13.77 -12.28
N LEU A 392 10.74 -12.83 -13.17
CA LEU A 392 10.62 -11.42 -12.80
C LEU A 392 9.54 -11.25 -11.73
N THR A 393 8.34 -11.78 -11.96
CA THR A 393 7.21 -11.71 -11.00
C THR A 393 7.57 -12.32 -9.64
N GLU A 394 8.18 -13.50 -9.62
CA GLU A 394 8.61 -14.16 -8.37
C GLU A 394 9.66 -13.33 -7.61
N ALA A 395 10.64 -12.77 -8.34
CA ALA A 395 11.65 -11.91 -7.76
C ALA A 395 11.05 -10.62 -7.15
N VAL A 396 10.06 -10.02 -7.82
CA VAL A 396 9.33 -8.85 -7.32
C VAL A 396 8.62 -9.17 -6.01
N GLN A 397 7.85 -10.26 -5.97
CA GLN A 397 7.10 -10.66 -4.77
C GLN A 397 8.04 -10.97 -3.60
N THR A 398 9.16 -11.64 -3.88
CA THR A 398 10.18 -11.95 -2.87
C THR A 398 10.78 -10.66 -2.30
N LEU A 399 11.18 -9.74 -3.18
CA LEU A 399 11.78 -8.47 -2.76
C LEU A 399 10.76 -7.61 -2.00
N ALA A 400 9.50 -7.56 -2.45
CA ALA A 400 8.42 -6.85 -1.77
C ALA A 400 8.29 -7.31 -0.32
N GLY A 401 8.22 -8.64 -0.11
CA GLY A 401 8.12 -9.22 1.23
C GLY A 401 9.32 -8.87 2.12
N VAL A 402 10.53 -8.87 1.56
CA VAL A 402 11.79 -8.56 2.27
C VAL A 402 11.85 -7.11 2.76
N LEU A 403 11.34 -6.18 1.94
CA LEU A 403 11.46 -4.73 2.16
C LEU A 403 10.32 -4.14 2.99
N LEU A 404 9.17 -4.83 3.02
CA LEU A 404 7.94 -4.43 3.69
C LEU A 404 8.11 -3.94 5.14
N PRO A 405 8.90 -4.62 6.02
CA PRO A 405 9.01 -4.19 7.40
C PRO A 405 9.63 -2.79 7.55
N SER A 406 10.53 -2.41 6.64
CA SER A 406 11.30 -1.17 6.76
C SER A 406 10.40 0.08 6.69
N ALA A 407 9.50 0.12 5.70
CA ALA A 407 8.59 1.25 5.50
C ALA A 407 7.60 1.39 6.66
N THR A 408 7.06 0.27 7.15
CA THR A 408 6.13 0.25 8.30
C THR A 408 6.82 0.70 9.60
N VAL A 409 8.09 0.34 9.81
CA VAL A 409 8.87 0.81 10.97
C VAL A 409 9.00 2.34 10.96
N PHE A 410 9.37 2.95 9.84
CA PHE A 410 9.50 4.41 9.76
C PHE A 410 8.17 5.12 9.98
N LEU A 411 7.09 4.59 9.43
CA LEU A 411 5.74 5.09 9.70
C LEU A 411 5.41 5.06 11.19
N LEU A 412 5.69 3.96 11.88
CA LEU A 412 5.44 3.84 13.31
C LEU A 412 6.29 4.83 14.12
N LEU A 413 7.57 5.03 13.74
CA LEU A 413 8.45 5.98 14.42
C LEU A 413 7.98 7.42 14.22
N LEU A 414 7.61 7.81 13.00
CA LEU A 414 7.05 9.15 12.69
C LEU A 414 5.72 9.37 13.43
N CYS A 415 4.86 8.35 13.49
CA CYS A 415 3.58 8.44 14.20
C CYS A 415 3.70 8.54 15.73
N ASN A 416 4.91 8.32 16.26
CA ASN A 416 5.23 8.48 17.67
C ASN A 416 6.03 9.76 17.97
N ASP A 417 6.43 10.50 16.94
CA ASP A 417 7.16 11.74 17.11
C ASP A 417 6.20 12.89 17.44
N ARG A 418 6.23 13.34 18.71
CA ARG A 418 5.40 14.44 19.19
C ARG A 418 5.69 15.77 18.51
N ALA A 419 6.90 15.97 18.00
CA ALA A 419 7.20 17.19 17.24
C ALA A 419 6.49 17.19 15.87
N VAL A 420 6.27 16.01 15.30
CA VAL A 420 5.67 15.82 13.96
C VAL A 420 4.15 15.72 14.01
N LEU A 421 3.59 14.99 14.99
CA LEU A 421 2.14 14.76 15.09
C LEU A 421 1.44 15.46 16.26
N GLY A 422 2.19 16.01 17.23
CA GLY A 422 1.61 16.71 18.38
C GLY A 422 0.51 15.90 19.08
N PRO A 423 -0.75 16.37 19.11
CA PRO A 423 -1.88 15.67 19.74
C PRO A 423 -2.30 14.38 19.03
N TRP A 424 -1.85 14.15 17.79
CA TRP A 424 -2.22 13.03 16.92
C TRP A 424 -1.30 11.81 17.05
N VAL A 425 -0.32 11.84 17.95
CA VAL A 425 0.56 10.68 18.19
C VAL A 425 -0.20 9.42 18.60
N ASN A 426 0.39 8.27 18.27
CA ASN A 426 -0.17 6.98 18.63
C ASN A 426 -0.40 6.83 20.15
N SER A 427 -1.53 6.22 20.50
CA SER A 427 -1.79 5.80 21.88
C SER A 427 -0.95 4.56 22.22
N ALA A 428 -0.74 4.29 23.52
CA ALA A 428 0.00 3.10 23.96
C ALA A 428 -0.60 1.79 23.44
N ARG A 429 -1.94 1.69 23.33
CA ARG A 429 -2.62 0.51 22.77
C ARG A 429 -2.35 0.36 21.28
N LEU A 430 -2.39 1.46 20.54
CA LEU A 430 -2.10 1.48 19.10
C LEU A 430 -0.63 1.11 18.84
N ASN A 431 0.29 1.58 19.66
CA ASN A 431 1.71 1.19 19.60
C ASN A 431 1.94 -0.28 19.91
N LEU A 432 1.20 -0.87 20.85
CA LEU A 432 1.31 -2.30 21.12
C LEU A 432 0.84 -3.12 19.91
N PHE A 433 -0.31 -2.76 19.34
CA PHE A 433 -0.85 -3.44 18.16
C PHE A 433 0.06 -3.29 16.94
N THR A 434 0.45 -2.07 16.58
CA THR A 434 1.35 -1.79 15.44
C THR A 434 2.73 -2.38 15.64
N GLY A 435 3.26 -2.38 16.87
CA GLY A 435 4.50 -3.07 17.20
C GLY A 435 4.40 -4.58 16.99
N ALA A 436 3.27 -5.21 17.33
CA ALA A 436 3.04 -6.62 17.06
C ALA A 436 2.92 -6.91 15.56
N VAL A 437 2.23 -6.05 14.80
CA VAL A 437 2.15 -6.15 13.33
C VAL A 437 3.53 -6.06 12.70
N VAL A 438 4.31 -5.03 13.03
CA VAL A 438 5.69 -4.87 12.55
C VAL A 438 6.53 -6.09 12.91
N TRP A 439 6.39 -6.62 14.12
CA TRP A 439 7.10 -7.83 14.53
C TRP A 439 6.77 -9.04 13.65
N VAL A 440 5.48 -9.29 13.42
CA VAL A 440 5.02 -10.38 12.54
C VAL A 440 5.58 -10.18 11.13
N LEU A 441 5.51 -8.97 10.58
CA LEU A 441 6.06 -8.66 9.25
C LEU A 441 7.56 -8.94 9.18
N VAL A 442 8.34 -8.55 10.20
CA VAL A 442 9.78 -8.89 10.27
C VAL A 442 9.99 -10.41 10.30
N MET A 443 9.19 -11.16 11.06
CA MET A 443 9.31 -12.62 11.12
C MET A 443 8.99 -13.28 9.78
N LEU A 444 7.89 -12.90 9.14
CA LEU A 444 7.51 -13.38 7.81
C LEU A 444 8.60 -13.09 6.78
N SER A 445 9.20 -11.91 6.88
CA SER A 445 10.30 -11.46 6.03
C SER A 445 11.59 -12.25 6.24
N ILE A 446 11.92 -12.61 7.48
CA ILE A 446 13.04 -13.50 7.81
C ILE A 446 12.79 -14.90 7.25
N ILE A 447 11.58 -15.44 7.40
CA ILE A 447 11.20 -16.76 6.87
C ILE A 447 11.32 -16.78 5.36
N LEU A 448 10.82 -15.75 4.67
CA LEU A 448 10.95 -15.61 3.23
C LEU A 448 12.41 -15.54 2.79
N THR A 449 13.23 -14.75 3.48
CA THR A 449 14.67 -14.66 3.19
C THR A 449 15.35 -16.02 3.39
N ALA A 450 15.02 -16.73 4.47
CA ALA A 450 15.55 -18.04 4.77
C ALA A 450 15.12 -19.08 3.73
N SER A 451 13.86 -19.07 3.27
CA SER A 451 13.36 -20.03 2.27
C SER A 451 13.96 -19.79 0.89
N VAL A 452 14.26 -18.55 0.55
CA VAL A 452 14.94 -18.21 -0.72
C VAL A 452 16.37 -18.76 -0.72
N MET A 453 17.05 -18.71 0.43
CA MET A 453 18.40 -19.25 0.60
C MET A 453 18.43 -20.77 0.76
N TYR A 454 17.43 -21.33 1.42
CA TYR A 454 17.27 -22.75 1.70
C TYR A 454 15.91 -23.22 1.15
N PRO A 455 15.79 -23.52 -0.15
CA PRO A 455 14.53 -23.92 -0.78
C PRO A 455 13.88 -25.17 -0.17
N ASP A 456 14.70 -26.05 0.42
CA ASP A 456 14.26 -27.28 1.09
C ASP A 456 13.86 -27.06 2.55
N MET A 457 13.81 -25.80 3.03
CA MET A 457 13.42 -25.49 4.40
C MET A 457 12.01 -26.01 4.69
N SER A 458 11.92 -26.89 5.69
CA SER A 458 10.67 -27.52 6.07
C SER A 458 9.71 -26.51 6.70
N GLY A 459 8.40 -26.78 6.60
CA GLY A 459 7.40 -25.97 7.28
C GLY A 459 7.55 -25.98 8.81
N GLU A 460 8.11 -27.05 9.39
CA GLU A 460 8.41 -27.12 10.83
C GLU A 460 9.51 -26.12 11.22
N ALA A 461 10.59 -26.04 10.43
CA ALA A 461 11.65 -25.05 10.66
C ALA A 461 11.11 -23.61 10.59
N MET A 462 10.20 -23.33 9.65
CA MET A 462 9.51 -22.03 9.57
C MET A 462 8.68 -21.74 10.83
N LEU A 463 7.96 -22.74 11.35
CA LEU A 463 7.18 -22.61 12.58
C LEU A 463 8.07 -22.44 13.82
N GLU A 464 9.22 -23.11 13.88
CA GLU A 464 10.22 -22.93 14.93
C GLU A 464 10.78 -21.50 14.93
N VAL A 465 11.05 -20.93 13.75
CA VAL A 465 11.45 -19.52 13.61
C VAL A 465 10.34 -18.59 14.13
N LEU A 466 9.08 -18.84 13.76
CA LEU A 466 7.93 -18.06 14.28
C LEU A 466 7.78 -18.19 15.79
N ALA A 467 7.88 -19.40 16.34
CA ALA A 467 7.71 -19.68 17.76
C ALA A 467 8.86 -19.07 18.58
N GLY A 468 10.10 -19.25 18.14
CA GLY A 468 11.29 -18.66 18.76
C GLY A 468 11.25 -17.13 18.71
N GLY A 469 10.89 -16.55 17.56
CA GLY A 469 10.70 -15.10 17.42
C GLY A 469 9.57 -14.56 18.31
N THR A 470 8.45 -15.26 18.41
CA THR A 470 7.33 -14.89 19.28
C THR A 470 7.72 -14.94 20.75
N LEU A 471 8.44 -15.98 21.17
CA LEU A 471 8.98 -16.10 22.53
C LEU A 471 9.94 -14.95 22.84
N PHE A 472 10.84 -14.61 21.90
CA PHE A 472 11.76 -13.49 22.04
C PHE A 472 11.03 -12.16 22.21
N ALA A 473 9.98 -11.90 21.42
CA ALA A 473 9.14 -10.71 21.58
C ALA A 473 8.44 -10.66 22.94
N ALA A 474 7.87 -11.79 23.38
CA ALA A 474 7.19 -11.89 24.67
C ALA A 474 8.16 -11.62 25.84
N LEU A 475 9.36 -12.21 25.79
CA LEU A 475 10.42 -11.97 26.77
C LEU A 475 10.89 -10.51 26.75
N GLY A 476 11.06 -9.92 25.58
CA GLY A 476 11.40 -8.50 25.43
C GLY A 476 10.34 -7.57 26.03
N LEU A 477 9.06 -7.84 25.77
CA LEU A 477 7.95 -7.09 26.36
C LEU A 477 7.90 -7.26 27.89
N ALA A 478 8.07 -8.47 28.40
CA ALA A 478 8.11 -8.76 29.82
C ALA A 478 9.29 -8.06 30.52
N ALA A 479 10.49 -8.13 29.95
CA ALA A 479 11.68 -7.44 30.45
C ALA A 479 11.45 -5.92 30.48
N THR A 480 10.89 -5.35 29.42
CA THR A 480 10.58 -3.91 29.35
C THR A 480 9.54 -3.52 30.41
N PHE A 481 8.52 -4.34 30.63
CA PHE A 481 7.51 -4.13 31.66
C PHE A 481 8.11 -4.17 33.07
N VAL A 482 8.97 -5.16 33.37
CA VAL A 482 9.67 -5.28 34.66
C VAL A 482 10.62 -4.11 34.88
N LEU A 483 11.41 -3.72 33.87
CA LEU A 483 12.32 -2.57 33.95
C LEU A 483 11.55 -1.27 34.19
N ARG A 484 10.42 -1.05 33.50
CA ARG A 484 9.57 0.13 33.73
C ARG A 484 8.94 0.14 35.12
N ARG A 485 8.58 -1.03 35.65
CA ARG A 485 8.04 -1.16 37.01
C ARG A 485 9.12 -0.93 38.08
N ARG A 486 10.36 -1.38 37.82
CA ARG A 486 11.53 -1.18 38.69
C ARG A 486 12.09 0.24 38.64
N ALA A 487 12.01 0.92 37.50
CA ALA A 487 12.40 2.32 37.33
C ALA A 487 11.46 3.31 38.05
N GLY A 488 10.52 2.81 38.87
CA GLY A 488 9.81 3.61 39.89
C GLY A 488 9.14 4.85 39.35
N GLY A 489 8.12 4.72 38.49
CA GLY A 489 7.06 5.72 38.30
C GLY A 489 7.44 7.20 38.01
N ALA A 490 8.71 7.51 37.73
CA ALA A 490 9.19 8.89 37.62
C ALA A 490 8.83 9.57 36.29
N ASP A 491 8.32 8.81 35.31
CA ASP A 491 7.98 9.32 33.97
C ASP A 491 6.46 9.47 33.72
N ARG A 492 5.63 9.28 34.76
CA ARG A 492 4.16 9.52 34.65
C ARG A 492 3.79 10.99 34.79
N ALA A 493 4.73 11.86 35.16
CA ALA A 493 4.52 13.29 35.38
C ALA A 493 5.01 14.14 34.20
N ASN A 494 4.60 13.83 32.96
CA ASN A 494 4.59 14.82 31.87
C ASN A 494 3.76 14.36 30.66
N VAL A 495 2.66 13.64 30.89
CA VAL A 495 1.60 13.64 29.88
C VAL A 495 0.93 15.00 29.99
N ALA A 496 1.56 16.02 29.40
CA ALA A 496 0.92 17.29 29.14
C ALA A 496 -0.49 16.95 28.64
N HIS A 497 -1.50 17.50 29.31
CA HIS A 497 -2.88 17.49 28.84
C HIS A 497 -2.84 18.18 27.48
N VAL A 498 -2.58 17.42 26.42
CA VAL A 498 -2.66 17.95 25.07
C VAL A 498 -4.14 18.17 24.86
N ASP A 499 -4.54 19.43 24.82
CA ASP A 499 -5.92 19.82 24.68
C ASP A 499 -6.50 19.13 23.44
N ARG A 500 -7.33 18.11 23.65
CA ARG A 500 -7.92 17.32 22.56
C ARG A 500 -8.86 18.18 21.73
N ALA A 501 -9.31 19.33 22.24
CA ALA A 501 -10.14 20.28 21.52
C ALA A 501 -9.40 20.91 20.32
N ALA A 502 -8.07 21.01 20.37
CA ALA A 502 -7.25 21.59 19.29
C ALA A 502 -6.80 20.57 18.22
N ARG A 503 -7.23 19.30 18.29
CA ARG A 503 -6.80 18.26 17.34
C ARG A 503 -7.15 18.59 15.89
N ASP A 504 -8.36 19.05 15.65
CA ASP A 504 -8.88 19.26 14.29
C ASP A 504 -8.21 20.45 13.58
N THR A 505 -7.56 21.34 14.35
CA THR A 505 -6.85 22.53 13.85
C THR A 505 -5.33 22.39 13.89
N TRP A 506 -4.79 21.45 14.67
CA TRP A 506 -3.34 21.26 14.78
C TRP A 506 -2.68 20.95 13.43
N ARG A 507 -1.54 21.59 13.17
CA ARG A 507 -0.63 21.30 12.05
C ARG A 507 0.79 21.19 12.56
N MET A 508 1.60 20.42 11.82
CA MET A 508 3.03 20.36 12.08
C MET A 508 3.65 21.77 11.87
N PRO A 509 4.50 22.25 12.77
CA PRO A 509 5.31 23.44 12.52
C PRO A 509 6.23 23.27 11.31
N PRO A 510 6.75 24.36 10.71
CA PRO A 510 7.74 24.29 9.63
C PRO A 510 8.91 23.37 9.95
N LEU A 511 9.39 22.65 8.92
CA LEU A 511 10.45 21.64 9.08
C LEU A 511 11.72 22.19 9.75
N ASP A 512 12.09 23.44 9.45
CA ASP A 512 13.25 24.14 10.02
C ASP A 512 13.06 24.55 11.48
N ALA A 513 11.81 24.61 11.96
CA ALA A 513 11.47 24.89 13.35
C ALA A 513 11.36 23.62 14.21
N LEU A 514 11.45 22.42 13.61
CA LEU A 514 11.31 21.18 14.36
C LEU A 514 12.55 20.91 15.23
N PRO A 515 12.38 20.55 16.51
CA PRO A 515 13.50 20.14 17.35
C PRO A 515 14.13 18.85 16.83
N ALA A 516 15.41 18.64 17.15
CA ALA A 516 16.10 17.41 16.80
C ALA A 516 15.31 16.16 17.26
N PRO A 517 15.29 15.08 16.45
CA PRO A 517 14.57 13.86 16.75
C PRO A 517 15.07 13.25 18.08
N ARG A 518 14.13 12.98 19.00
CA ARG A 518 14.44 12.29 20.27
C ARG A 518 14.56 10.79 20.01
N VAL A 519 15.69 10.38 19.44
CA VAL A 519 15.97 8.96 19.19
C VAL A 519 16.44 8.32 20.49
N THR A 520 15.59 7.46 21.08
CA THR A 520 15.97 6.70 22.28
C THR A 520 17.05 5.66 21.95
N LEU A 521 17.82 5.23 22.95
CA LEU A 521 18.84 4.18 22.77
C LEU A 521 18.24 2.90 22.17
N SER A 522 17.05 2.51 22.58
CA SER A 522 16.35 1.35 22.02
C SER A 522 15.99 1.56 20.56
N THR A 523 15.47 2.73 20.17
CA THR A 523 15.22 3.07 18.75
C THR A 523 16.51 2.99 17.93
N ARG A 524 17.64 3.46 18.48
CA ARG A 524 18.94 3.41 17.79
C ARG A 524 19.43 1.97 17.58
N ILE A 525 19.29 1.12 18.59
CA ILE A 525 19.62 -0.31 18.50
C ILE A 525 18.72 -0.99 17.45
N TRP A 526 17.40 -0.77 17.51
CA TRP A 526 16.46 -1.35 16.55
C TRP A 526 16.70 -0.90 15.11
N MET A 527 17.01 0.39 14.90
CA MET A 527 17.43 0.87 13.59
C MET A 527 18.73 0.20 13.12
N GLY A 528 19.68 -0.03 14.03
CA GLY A 528 20.89 -0.80 13.72
C GLY A 528 20.61 -2.25 13.31
N VAL A 529 19.72 -2.94 14.04
CA VAL A 529 19.27 -4.30 13.72
C VAL A 529 18.55 -4.33 12.38
N LEU A 530 17.62 -3.41 12.15
CA LEU A 530 16.90 -3.26 10.87
C LEU A 530 17.88 -3.05 9.71
N ARG A 531 18.92 -2.22 9.91
CA ARG A 531 19.96 -2.00 8.90
C ARG A 531 20.71 -3.28 8.57
N GLY A 532 21.16 -4.02 9.59
CA GLY A 532 21.88 -5.28 9.42
C GLY A 532 21.02 -6.32 8.69
N TYR A 533 19.76 -6.45 9.10
CA TYR A 533 18.78 -7.30 8.44
C TYR A 533 18.59 -6.93 6.96
N LEU A 534 18.38 -5.65 6.64
CA LEU A 534 18.13 -5.21 5.26
C LEU A 534 19.32 -5.43 4.34
N VAL A 535 20.54 -5.12 4.80
CA VAL A 535 21.77 -5.37 4.02
C VAL A 535 21.92 -6.86 3.72
N LEU A 536 21.70 -7.71 4.73
CA LEU A 536 21.80 -9.15 4.58
C LEU A 536 20.70 -9.68 3.64
N ALA A 537 19.44 -9.34 3.90
CA ALA A 537 18.30 -9.85 3.14
C ALA A 537 18.34 -9.40 1.67
N VAL A 538 18.58 -8.11 1.40
CA VAL A 538 18.72 -7.60 0.02
C VAL A 538 19.92 -8.22 -0.68
N GLY A 539 21.06 -8.35 0.01
CA GLY A 539 22.25 -9.00 -0.54
C GLY A 539 21.98 -10.45 -0.95
N LEU A 540 21.28 -11.20 -0.11
CA LEU A 540 20.90 -12.60 -0.38
C LEU A 540 19.93 -12.70 -1.57
N VAL A 541 18.92 -11.83 -1.63
CA VAL A 541 17.98 -11.79 -2.77
C VAL A 541 18.72 -11.50 -4.07
N ILE A 542 19.63 -10.52 -4.10
CA ILE A 542 20.43 -10.20 -5.28
C ILE A 542 21.27 -11.41 -5.71
N VAL A 543 21.96 -12.07 -4.77
CA VAL A 543 22.75 -13.28 -5.07
C VAL A 543 21.87 -14.34 -5.69
N LYS A 544 20.66 -14.55 -5.16
CA LYS A 544 19.75 -15.56 -5.69
C LYS A 544 19.24 -15.22 -7.09
N VAL A 545 18.84 -13.96 -7.33
CA VAL A 545 18.41 -13.49 -8.66
C VAL A 545 19.52 -13.71 -9.69
N VAL A 546 20.76 -13.38 -9.34
CA VAL A 546 21.94 -13.63 -10.19
C VAL A 546 22.13 -15.13 -10.41
N GLN A 547 22.03 -15.96 -9.37
CA GLN A 547 22.14 -17.41 -9.52
C GLN A 547 21.10 -17.98 -10.49
N MET A 548 19.83 -17.57 -10.34
CA MET A 548 18.73 -18.02 -11.21
C MET A 548 18.89 -17.52 -12.66
N ALA A 549 19.49 -16.35 -12.86
CA ALA A 549 19.72 -15.79 -14.19
C ALA A 549 20.87 -16.49 -14.94
N PHE A 550 21.94 -16.87 -14.24
CA PHE A 550 23.18 -17.37 -14.86
C PHE A 550 23.37 -18.89 -14.79
N PHE A 551 22.74 -19.60 -13.85
CA PHE A 551 22.91 -21.05 -13.66
C PHE A 551 21.63 -21.83 -13.96
N ARG A 552 21.04 -21.58 -15.14
CA ARG A 552 19.93 -22.40 -15.67
C ARG A 552 20.37 -23.81 -16.03
#